data_AF-A0A9X9A1K1-F1
#
_entry.id   AF-A0A9X9A1K1-F1
#
_cell.length_a   1.000
_cell.length_b   1.000
_cell.length_c   1.000
_cell.angle_alpha   90.00
_cell.angle_beta   90.00
_cell.angle_gamma   90.00
#
_symmetry.space_group_name_H-M   'P 1'
#
loop_
_entity.id
_entity.type
_entity.pdbx_description
1 polymer ?
#
loop_
_entity_poly.entity_id
_entity_poly.type
_entity_poly.pdbx_seq_one_letter_code
_entity_poly.pdbx_strand_id
1 'polypeptide(L)'
;MENYYDVAVVGGGPVGLMTACELAIQGVKVVVVERRLNRIRNSRALTLHPRSLELMAMRGIENRFLSRGKKSDTSHFAALDTRLNFKNLDTDFPYTLFIPQSITEEILEERALELGVDIKRGHTLKDIKQYETFVQLKIEQAETINKIEVPY
;
A
#
# COMPACT_ATOMS: atom_id res chain seq x y z
N MET A 1 23.58 8.91 16.62
CA MET A 1 22.88 9.63 15.53
C MET A 1 21.41 9.32 15.71
N GLU A 2 20.57 10.32 15.95
CA GLU A 2 19.12 10.11 15.94
C GLU A 2 18.71 9.87 14.49
N ASN A 3 18.44 8.61 14.15
CA ASN A 3 17.76 8.31 12.90
C ASN A 3 16.34 8.88 13.01
N TYR A 4 15.98 9.74 12.06
CA TYR A 4 14.67 10.39 12.05
C TYR A 4 13.53 9.39 11.76
N TYR A 5 13.86 8.26 11.12
CA TYR A 5 12.95 7.16 10.81
C TYR A 5 13.45 5.84 11.41
N ASP A 6 12.52 4.95 11.72
CA ASP A 6 12.77 3.60 12.20
C ASP A 6 12.75 2.56 11.06
N VAL A 7 11.94 2.81 10.02
CA VAL A 7 11.79 1.90 8.88
C VAL A 7 11.71 2.67 7.55
N ALA A 8 12.44 2.20 6.53
CA ALA A 8 12.29 2.65 5.15
C ALA A 8 11.53 1.61 4.30
N VAL A 9 10.37 1.98 3.79
CA VAL A 9 9.60 1.16 2.84
C VAL A 9 9.92 1.59 1.41
N VAL A 10 10.48 0.69 0.61
CA VAL A 10 10.85 0.98 -0.78
C VAL A 10 9.70 0.57 -1.71
N GLY A 11 9.04 1.58 -2.28
CA GLY A 11 7.89 1.45 -3.18
C GLY A 11 6.58 1.94 -2.54
N GLY A 12 5.94 2.92 -3.17
CA GLY A 12 4.65 3.51 -2.78
C GLY A 12 3.47 2.93 -3.57
N GLY A 13 3.51 1.63 -3.86
CA GLY A 13 2.35 0.87 -4.35
C GLY A 13 1.45 0.41 -3.21
N PRO A 14 0.37 -0.34 -3.49
CA PRO A 14 -0.63 -0.71 -2.48
C PRO A 14 -0.02 -1.52 -1.31
N VAL A 15 0.92 -2.43 -1.60
CA VAL A 15 1.62 -3.20 -0.55
C VAL A 15 2.46 -2.28 0.33
N GLY A 16 3.30 -1.43 -0.26
CA GLY A 16 4.17 -0.54 0.51
C GLY A 16 3.40 0.49 1.33
N LEU A 17 2.34 1.07 0.76
CA LEU A 17 1.47 1.99 1.48
C LEU A 17 0.73 1.30 2.63
N MET A 18 0.22 0.08 2.43
CA MET A 18 -0.41 -0.69 3.50
C MET A 18 0.60 -1.04 4.60
N THR A 19 1.80 -1.51 4.24
CA THR A 19 2.87 -1.79 5.19
C THR A 19 3.24 -0.55 6.01
N ALA A 20 3.36 0.62 5.36
CA ALA A 20 3.65 1.86 6.05
C ALA A 20 2.53 2.28 7.02
N CYS A 21 1.26 2.10 6.63
CA CYS A 21 0.12 2.32 7.53
C CYS A 21 0.19 1.42 8.76
N GLU A 22 0.43 0.11 8.57
CA GLU A 22 0.48 -0.85 9.68
C GLU A 22 1.60 -0.53 10.67
N LEU A 23 2.79 -0.17 10.17
CA LEU A 23 3.91 0.26 11.00
C LEU A 23 3.58 1.56 11.76
N ALA A 24 3.02 2.56 11.07
CA ALA A 24 2.69 3.84 11.69
C ALA A 24 1.59 3.72 12.76
N ILE A 25 0.62 2.80 12.59
CA ILE A 25 -0.37 2.48 13.62
C ILE A 25 0.29 1.98 14.92
N GLN A 26 1.44 1.31 14.82
CA GLN A 26 2.23 0.87 15.99
C GLN A 26 3.18 1.94 16.53
N GLY A 27 3.14 3.17 16.00
CA GLY A 27 4.00 4.27 16.44
C GLY A 27 5.41 4.27 15.82
N VAL A 28 5.66 3.43 14.82
CA VAL A 28 6.94 3.38 14.09
C VAL A 28 7.04 4.58 13.14
N LYS A 29 8.17 5.28 13.13
CA LYS A 29 8.42 6.38 12.18
C LYS A 29 8.84 5.82 10.83
N VAL A 30 8.00 5.97 9.81
CA VAL A 30 8.21 5.36 8.49
C VAL A 30 8.49 6.41 7.43
N VAL A 31 9.46 6.12 6.55
CA VAL A 31 9.62 6.80 5.26
C VAL A 31 9.32 5.84 4.11
N VAL A 32 8.47 6.25 3.18
CA VAL A 32 8.21 5.55 1.92
C VAL A 32 9.02 6.20 0.81
N VAL A 33 9.85 5.42 0.12
CA VAL A 33 10.64 5.88 -1.04
C VAL A 33 9.98 5.37 -2.32
N GLU A 34 9.40 6.27 -3.12
CA GLU A 34 8.70 5.92 -4.37
C GLU A 34 9.33 6.63 -5.56
N ARG A 35 9.74 5.85 -6.58
CA ARG A 35 10.39 6.37 -7.78
C ARG A 35 9.50 7.25 -8.64
N ARG A 36 8.19 7.01 -8.66
CA ARG A 36 7.25 7.74 -9.51
C ARG A 36 6.87 9.07 -8.86
N LEU A 37 6.87 10.11 -9.68
CA LEU A 37 6.34 11.42 -9.28
C LEU A 37 4.81 11.39 -9.10
N ASN A 38 4.12 10.60 -9.94
CA ASN A 38 2.66 10.52 -9.98
C ASN A 38 2.19 9.07 -9.86
N ARG A 39 0.97 8.88 -9.36
CA ARG A 39 0.29 7.56 -9.33
C ARG A 39 0.15 6.98 -10.73
N ILE A 40 0.13 5.65 -10.84
CA ILE A 40 -0.11 4.99 -12.12
C ILE A 40 -1.59 5.21 -12.51
N ARG A 41 -1.84 5.64 -13.76
CA ARG A 41 -3.20 5.76 -14.30
C ARG A 41 -3.79 4.44 -14.82
N ASN A 42 -2.93 3.50 -15.21
CA ASN A 42 -3.33 2.21 -15.78
C ASN A 42 -3.41 1.12 -14.71
N SER A 43 -4.61 0.62 -14.44
CA SER A 43 -4.86 -0.42 -13.44
C SER A 43 -4.41 -1.80 -13.93
N ARG A 44 -3.59 -2.52 -13.15
CA ARG A 44 -3.25 -3.94 -13.41
C ARG A 44 -4.08 -4.89 -12.56
N ALA A 45 -4.44 -4.49 -11.34
CA ALA A 45 -5.40 -5.17 -10.48
C ALA A 45 -6.72 -4.40 -10.50
N LEU A 46 -7.84 -5.11 -10.46
CA LEU A 46 -9.17 -4.49 -10.53
C LEU A 46 -10.12 -4.96 -9.41
N THR A 47 -9.65 -5.83 -8.50
CA THR A 47 -10.53 -6.55 -7.58
C THR A 47 -9.92 -6.64 -6.20
N LEU A 48 -10.66 -6.21 -5.17
CA LEU A 48 -10.42 -6.59 -3.78
C LEU A 48 -11.35 -7.75 -3.41
N HIS A 49 -10.77 -8.76 -2.74
CA HIS A 49 -11.51 -9.92 -2.26
C HIS A 49 -12.09 -9.68 -0.86
N PRO A 50 -13.09 -10.47 -0.42
CA PRO A 50 -13.70 -10.36 0.91
C PRO A 50 -12.69 -10.17 2.03
N ARG A 51 -11.67 -11.03 2.11
CA ARG A 51 -10.65 -10.95 3.17
C ARG A 51 -9.87 -9.64 3.16
N SER A 52 -9.59 -9.07 1.99
CA SER A 52 -8.94 -7.76 1.92
C SER A 52 -9.86 -6.64 2.40
N LEU A 53 -11.15 -6.71 2.11
CA LEU A 53 -12.14 -5.74 2.61
C LEU A 53 -12.30 -5.83 4.14
N GLU A 54 -12.32 -7.04 4.70
CA GLU A 54 -12.31 -7.24 6.15
C GLU A 54 -11.09 -6.57 6.79
N LEU A 55 -9.90 -6.71 6.19
CA LEU A 55 -8.70 -6.04 6.69
C LEU A 55 -8.82 -4.51 6.62
N MET A 56 -9.43 -3.95 5.58
CA MET A 56 -9.71 -2.51 5.51
C MET A 56 -10.71 -2.09 6.60
N ALA A 57 -11.70 -2.93 6.89
CA ALA A 57 -12.72 -2.69 7.91
C ALA A 57 -12.15 -2.73 9.34
N MET A 58 -11.25 -3.67 9.60
CA MET A 58 -10.47 -3.72 10.84
C MET A 58 -9.56 -2.49 11.04
N ARG A 59 -9.40 -1.64 10.02
CA ARG A 59 -8.69 -0.36 10.08
C ARG A 59 -9.61 0.85 9.95
N GLY A 60 -10.92 0.64 9.84
CA GLY A 60 -11.95 1.69 9.74
C GLY A 60 -11.89 2.50 8.46
N ILE A 61 -11.32 1.96 7.38
CA ILE A 61 -11.17 2.65 6.09
C ILE A 61 -11.98 2.01 4.96
N GLU A 62 -12.70 0.93 5.21
CA GLU A 62 -13.53 0.18 4.25
C GLU A 62 -14.53 1.08 3.51
N ASN A 63 -15.16 2.04 4.19
CA ASN A 63 -16.13 2.95 3.57
C ASN A 63 -15.51 3.82 2.45
N ARG A 64 -14.21 4.13 2.55
CA ARG A 64 -13.47 4.84 1.49
C ARG A 64 -13.36 4.00 0.22
N PHE A 65 -13.22 2.67 0.37
CA PHE A 65 -13.22 1.73 -0.75
C PHE A 65 -14.63 1.50 -1.29
N LEU A 66 -15.60 1.21 -0.41
CA LEU A 66 -16.98 0.87 -0.79
C LEU A 66 -17.69 1.99 -1.54
N SER A 67 -17.39 3.26 -1.22
CA SER A 67 -17.96 4.43 -1.92
C SER A 67 -17.40 4.64 -3.32
N ARG A 68 -16.26 4.03 -3.66
CA ARG A 68 -15.55 4.22 -4.94
C ARG A 68 -15.47 2.97 -5.80
N GLY A 69 -15.88 1.81 -5.27
CA GLY A 69 -15.86 0.52 -5.98
C GLY A 69 -17.25 -0.02 -6.31
N LYS A 70 -17.30 -1.02 -7.19
CA LYS A 70 -18.54 -1.73 -7.56
C LYS A 70 -18.52 -3.15 -7.01
N LYS A 71 -19.55 -3.53 -6.26
CA LYS A 71 -19.68 -4.87 -5.68
C LYS A 71 -20.02 -5.92 -6.74
N SER A 72 -19.47 -7.13 -6.60
CA SER A 72 -19.84 -8.31 -7.37
C SER A 72 -19.93 -9.53 -6.46
N ASP A 73 -21.12 -10.10 -6.35
CA ASP A 73 -21.38 -11.28 -5.52
C ASP A 73 -20.75 -12.56 -6.10
N THR A 74 -20.18 -12.49 -7.31
CA THR A 74 -19.54 -13.63 -7.97
C THR A 74 -18.23 -13.29 -8.67
N SER A 75 -17.38 -14.29 -8.90
CA SER A 75 -16.18 -14.19 -9.75
C SER A 75 -16.05 -15.39 -10.68
N HIS A 76 -15.18 -15.29 -11.68
CA HIS A 76 -14.78 -16.43 -12.50
C HIS A 76 -13.70 -17.26 -11.80
N PHE A 77 -13.66 -18.55 -12.12
CA PHE A 77 -12.47 -19.39 -11.96
C PHE A 77 -12.03 -19.82 -13.36
N ALA A 78 -10.84 -19.43 -13.79
CA ALA A 78 -10.31 -19.74 -15.13
C ALA A 78 -11.24 -19.38 -16.32
N ALA A 79 -12.13 -18.40 -16.13
CA ALA A 79 -13.12 -17.96 -17.12
C ALA A 79 -14.16 -19.01 -17.51
N LEU A 80 -14.38 -20.01 -16.64
CA LEU A 80 -15.46 -20.96 -16.76
C LEU A 80 -16.82 -20.28 -16.56
N ASP A 81 -17.87 -20.84 -17.17
CA ASP A 81 -19.26 -20.40 -17.01
C ASP A 81 -19.76 -20.58 -15.58
N THR A 82 -19.26 -21.62 -14.88
CA THR A 82 -19.53 -21.83 -13.45
C THR A 82 -18.86 -20.74 -12.63
N ARG A 83 -19.69 -19.87 -12.03
CA ARG A 83 -19.25 -18.75 -11.22
C ARG A 83 -18.96 -19.17 -9.78
N LEU A 84 -17.89 -18.64 -9.20
CA LEU A 84 -17.66 -18.66 -7.76
C LEU A 84 -18.66 -17.71 -7.09
N ASN A 85 -19.44 -18.20 -6.14
CA ASN A 85 -20.42 -17.39 -5.39
C ASN A 85 -19.89 -17.07 -3.99
N PHE A 86 -19.85 -15.79 -3.65
CA PHE A 86 -19.34 -15.32 -2.35
C PHE A 86 -20.42 -15.21 -1.27
N LYS A 87 -21.71 -15.34 -1.60
CA LYS A 87 -22.84 -15.19 -0.64
C LYS A 87 -22.83 -16.16 0.52
N ASN A 88 -22.19 -17.32 0.35
CA ASN A 88 -22.14 -18.36 1.38
C ASN A 88 -20.88 -18.26 2.26
N LEU A 89 -20.04 -17.26 2.05
CA LEU A 89 -18.89 -17.01 2.92
C LEU A 89 -19.38 -16.39 4.24
N ASP A 90 -18.79 -16.84 5.35
CA ASP A 90 -18.99 -16.26 6.67
C ASP A 90 -18.16 -14.98 6.79
N THR A 91 -18.73 -13.86 6.33
CA THR A 91 -18.08 -12.54 6.24
C THR A 91 -19.11 -11.43 6.08
N ASP A 92 -18.81 -10.23 6.59
CA ASP A 92 -19.61 -9.01 6.35
C ASP A 92 -19.48 -8.49 4.91
N PHE A 93 -18.51 -9.00 4.15
CA PHE A 93 -18.22 -8.60 2.77
C PHE A 93 -18.36 -9.78 1.80
N PRO A 94 -19.55 -10.40 1.64
CA PRO A 94 -19.74 -11.60 0.83
C PRO A 94 -19.79 -11.29 -0.69
N TYR A 95 -18.81 -10.51 -1.16
CA TYR A 95 -18.65 -10.02 -2.52
C TYR A 95 -17.20 -9.61 -2.77
N THR A 96 -16.79 -9.58 -4.02
CA THR A 96 -15.59 -8.83 -4.40
C THR A 96 -15.95 -7.37 -4.67
N LEU A 97 -14.98 -6.48 -4.49
CA LEU A 97 -15.11 -5.08 -4.87
C LEU A 97 -14.25 -4.81 -6.10
N PHE A 98 -14.90 -4.50 -7.21
CA PHE A 98 -14.22 -4.00 -8.39
C PHE A 98 -13.81 -2.53 -8.16
N ILE A 99 -12.51 -2.29 -8.05
CA ILE A 99 -11.95 -0.96 -7.79
C ILE A 99 -10.61 -0.82 -8.52
N PRO A 100 -10.36 0.28 -9.25
CA PRO A 100 -9.07 0.50 -9.88
C PRO A 100 -7.97 0.62 -8.82
N GLN A 101 -6.81 0.03 -9.11
CA GLN A 101 -5.63 0.09 -8.25
C GLN A 101 -5.20 1.53 -7.96
N SER A 102 -5.37 2.46 -8.89
CA SER A 102 -5.07 3.88 -8.67
C SER A 102 -5.89 4.47 -7.52
N ILE A 103 -7.14 4.03 -7.36
CA ILE A 103 -8.00 4.45 -6.25
C ILE A 103 -7.60 3.74 -4.96
N THR A 104 -7.21 2.46 -5.02
CA THR A 104 -6.64 1.76 -3.86
C THR A 104 -5.37 2.46 -3.35
N GLU A 105 -4.45 2.81 -4.25
CA GLU A 105 -3.24 3.56 -3.91
C GLU A 105 -3.57 4.94 -3.34
N GLU A 106 -4.58 5.63 -3.88
CA GLU A 106 -5.07 6.91 -3.37
C GLU A 106 -5.54 6.83 -1.92
N ILE A 107 -6.45 5.90 -1.63
CA ILE A 107 -7.02 5.73 -0.29
C ILE A 107 -5.93 5.35 0.72
N LEU A 108 -5.02 4.45 0.35
CA LEU A 108 -3.94 4.01 1.23
C LEU A 108 -2.89 5.10 1.45
N GLU A 109 -2.60 5.92 0.45
CA GLU A 109 -1.70 7.06 0.60
C GLU A 109 -2.28 8.14 1.51
N GLU A 110 -3.56 8.49 1.34
CA GLU A 110 -4.26 9.41 2.26
C GLU A 110 -4.19 8.89 3.69
N ARG A 111 -4.46 7.59 3.89
CA ARG A 111 -4.38 6.97 5.21
C ARG A 111 -2.95 7.01 5.77
N ALA A 112 -1.93 6.73 4.96
CA ALA A 112 -0.54 6.79 5.39
C ALA A 112 -0.14 8.20 5.83
N LEU A 113 -0.55 9.24 5.08
CA LEU A 113 -0.29 10.63 5.41
C LEU A 113 -1.01 11.06 6.70
N GLU A 114 -2.26 10.64 6.91
CA GLU A 114 -3.01 10.85 8.17
C GLU A 114 -2.29 10.24 9.38
N LEU A 115 -1.58 9.13 9.18
CA LEU A 115 -0.81 8.43 10.21
C LEU A 115 0.60 9.02 10.41
N GLY A 116 0.98 10.06 9.66
CA GLY A 116 2.27 10.72 9.77
C GLY A 116 3.42 10.05 9.02
N VAL A 117 3.14 9.14 8.08
CA VAL A 117 4.16 8.56 7.21
C VAL A 117 4.72 9.63 6.27
N ASP A 118 6.05 9.72 6.14
CA ASP A 118 6.70 10.58 5.13
C ASP A 118 6.80 9.84 3.80
N ILE A 119 6.22 10.39 2.72
CA ILE A 119 6.19 9.76 1.40
C ILE A 119 7.05 10.58 0.44
N LYS A 120 8.25 10.07 0.15
CA LYS A 120 9.20 10.67 -0.79
C LYS A 120 8.95 10.16 -2.21
N ARG A 121 8.05 10.84 -2.93
CA ARG A 121 7.80 10.61 -4.37
C ARG A 121 8.94 11.15 -5.24
N GLY A 122 9.13 10.54 -6.42
CA GLY A 122 10.22 10.89 -7.33
C GLY A 122 11.62 10.47 -6.84
N HIS A 123 11.71 9.67 -5.78
CA HIS A 123 12.96 9.20 -5.22
C HIS A 123 13.19 7.75 -5.60
N THR A 124 14.25 7.49 -6.34
CA THR A 124 14.62 6.15 -6.80
C THR A 124 15.71 5.59 -5.90
N LEU A 125 15.45 4.43 -5.29
CA LEU A 125 16.51 3.68 -4.63
C LEU A 125 17.55 3.21 -5.66
N LYS A 126 18.82 3.48 -5.38
CA LYS A 126 19.96 3.07 -6.22
C LYS A 126 20.81 1.97 -5.62
N ASP A 127 20.92 1.96 -4.29
CA ASP A 127 21.80 1.05 -3.57
C ASP A 127 21.31 0.85 -2.13
N ILE A 128 21.52 -0.35 -1.60
CA ILE A 128 21.27 -0.69 -0.19
C ILE A 128 22.52 -1.34 0.35
N LYS A 129 22.95 -0.90 1.54
CA LYS A 129 23.99 -1.56 2.29
C LYS A 129 23.55 -1.81 3.72
N GLN A 130 23.52 -3.08 4.11
CA GLN A 130 23.27 -3.49 5.48
C GLN A 130 24.56 -3.42 6.29
N TYR A 131 24.46 -2.83 7.47
CA TYR A 131 25.48 -2.82 8.51
C TYR A 131 24.98 -3.62 9.71
N GLU A 132 25.81 -3.75 10.74
CA GLU A 132 25.48 -4.55 11.93
C GLU A 132 24.22 -4.05 12.64
N THR A 133 23.99 -2.73 12.70
CA THR A 133 22.92 -2.10 13.49
C THR A 133 21.94 -1.25 12.69
N PHE A 134 22.17 -1.04 11.39
CA PHE A 134 21.32 -0.23 10.53
C PHE A 134 21.47 -0.61 9.06
N VAL A 135 20.55 -0.13 8.24
CA VAL A 135 20.55 -0.20 6.78
C VAL A 135 20.72 1.21 6.23
N GLN A 136 21.67 1.38 5.31
CA GLN A 136 21.83 2.62 4.55
C GLN A 136 21.23 2.46 3.16
N LEU A 137 20.33 3.38 2.80
CA LEU A 137 19.73 3.49 1.48
C LEU A 137 20.36 4.68 0.76
N LYS A 138 20.80 4.50 -0.49
CA LYS A 138 21.13 5.61 -1.40
C LYS A 138 19.94 5.85 -2.32
N ILE A 139 19.36 7.04 -2.23
CA ILE A 139 18.21 7.43 -3.04
C ILE A 139 18.57 8.60 -3.94
N GLU A 140 18.09 8.59 -5.17
CA GLU A 140 18.28 9.63 -6.16
C GLU A 140 16.97 10.35 -6.44
N GLN A 141 17.00 11.68 -6.43
CA GLN A 141 15.93 12.51 -6.95
C GLN A 141 16.53 13.41 -8.04
N ALA A 142 16.03 13.26 -9.27
CA ALA A 142 16.66 13.85 -10.46
C ALA A 142 18.14 13.45 -10.58
N GLU A 143 19.07 14.32 -10.19
CA GLU A 143 20.52 14.09 -10.22
C GLU A 143 21.16 14.20 -8.83
N THR A 144 20.36 14.44 -7.79
CA THR A 144 20.85 14.57 -6.42
C THR A 144 20.73 13.24 -5.69
N ILE A 145 21.85 12.76 -5.15
CA ILE A 145 21.91 11.53 -4.34
C ILE A 145 21.88 11.91 -2.86
N ASN A 146 20.91 11.35 -2.15
CA ASN A 146 20.77 11.46 -0.70
C ASN A 146 20.94 10.08 -0.04
N LYS A 147 21.29 10.09 1.25
CA LYS A 147 21.38 8.88 2.07
C LYS A 147 20.33 8.92 3.17
N ILE A 148 19.69 7.78 3.39
CA ILE A 148 18.81 7.54 4.53
C ILE A 148 19.38 6.36 5.31
N GLU A 149 19.49 6.50 6.61
CA GLU A 149 19.89 5.43 7.53
C GLU A 149 18.72 5.11 8.44
N VAL A 150 18.36 3.83 8.50
CA VAL A 150 17.24 3.30 9.27
C VAL A 150 17.65 1.98 9.91
N PRO A 151 17.07 1.62 11.06
CA PRO A 151 17.17 0.26 11.58
C PRO A 151 16.75 -0.83 10.56
N TYR A 152 15.68 -0.59 9.79
CA TYR A 152 15.12 -1.56 8.83
C TYR A 152 14.69 -0.94 7.49
#